data_AF-A0A5J4Q111-F1
#
_entry.id   AF-A0A5J4Q111-F1
#
_cell.length_a   1.000
_cell.length_b   1.000
_cell.length_c   1.000
_cell.angle_alpha   90.00
_cell.angle_beta   90.00
_cell.angle_gamma   90.00
#
_symmetry.space_group_name_H-M   'P 1'
#
loop_
_entity.id
_entity.type
_entity.pdbx_description
1 polymer ?
#
loop_
_entity_poly.entity_id
_entity_poly.type
_entity_poly.pdbx_seq_one_letter_code
_entity_poly.pdbx_strand_id
1 'polypeptide(L)' 'CLGNLFRAQEIPDKQLRTEIIAHLKALLKDPDDWEKNAAKKALKGLSQNDANRTEIEKDGFVIPD' A
#
# COMPACT_ATOMS: atom_id res chain seq x y z
N CYS A 1 4.90 -5.23 8.79
CA CYS A 1 5.79 -4.29 9.51
C CYS A 1 5.84 -2.88 8.89
N LEU A 2 6.01 -2.66 7.58
CA LEU A 2 5.99 -1.30 7.01
C LEU A 2 4.62 -0.60 7.01
N GLY A 3 3.54 -1.31 6.67
CA GLY A 3 2.18 -0.75 6.72
C GLY A 3 1.71 -0.35 8.13
N ASN A 4 2.35 -0.88 9.18
CA ASN A 4 2.11 -0.45 10.57
C ASN A 4 2.98 0.74 10.95
N LEU A 5 4.22 0.81 10.44
CA LEU A 5 5.16 1.90 10.71
C LEU A 5 4.68 3.24 10.14
N PHE A 6 4.17 3.21 8.90
CA PHE A 6 3.58 4.38 8.23
C PHE A 6 2.05 4.37 8.27
N ARG A 7 1.46 3.65 9.23
CA ARG A 7 0.01 3.66 9.40
C ARG A 7 -0.43 5.09 9.73
N ALA A 8 -1.30 5.65 8.90
CA ALA A 8 -1.77 7.04 9.02
C ALA A 8 -0.67 8.12 8.98
N GLN A 9 0.57 7.77 8.59
CA GLN A 9 1.67 8.72 8.42
C GLN A 9 2.09 8.76 6.94
N GLU A 10 2.47 9.94 6.47
CA GLU A 10 3.01 10.07 5.12
C GLU A 10 4.36 9.34 5.03
N ILE A 11 4.58 8.63 3.93
CA ILE A 11 5.94 8.21 3.54
C ILE A 11 6.60 9.46 2.93
N PRO A 12 7.59 10.09 3.61
CA PRO A 12 8.05 11.43 3.28
C PRO A 12 8.86 11.47 1.98
N ASP A 13 9.56 10.39 1.66
CA ASP A 13 10.25 10.26 0.38
C ASP A 13 9.27 9.76 -0.68
N LYS A 14 9.07 10.58 -1.72
CA LYS A 14 8.12 10.28 -2.82
C LYS A 14 8.53 9.05 -3.63
N GLN A 15 9.82 8.86 -3.86
CA GLN A 15 10.31 7.70 -4.60
C GLN A 15 10.06 6.43 -3.78
N LEU A 16 10.43 6.45 -2.50
CA LEU A 16 10.18 5.35 -1.57
C LEU A 16 8.68 5.03 -1.46
N ARG A 17 7.82 6.05 -1.39
CA ARG A 17 6.37 5.89 -1.36
C ARG A 17 5.87 5.15 -2.60
N THR A 18 6.33 5.55 -3.78
CA THR A 18 5.94 4.95 -5.05
C THR A 18 6.39 3.49 -5.13
N GLU A 19 7.65 3.21 -4.78
CA GLU A 19 8.22 1.86 -4.81
C GLU A 19 7.51 0.91 -3.83
N ILE A 20 7.27 1.35 -2.59
CA ILE A 20 6.55 0.57 -1.58
C ILE A 20 5.13 0.26 -2.06
N ILE A 21 4.39 1.26 -2.54
CA ILE A 21 3.01 1.07 -2.99
C ILE A 21 2.96 0.15 -4.21
N ALA A 22 3.88 0.31 -5.17
CA ALA A 22 3.96 -0.56 -6.34
C ALA A 22 4.24 -2.02 -5.95
N HIS A 23 5.17 -2.25 -5.01
CA HIS A 23 5.48 -3.57 -4.50
C HIS A 23 4.28 -4.20 -3.80
N LEU A 24 3.59 -3.45 -2.92
CA LEU A 24 2.38 -3.93 -2.24
C LEU A 24 1.24 -4.26 -3.22
N LYS A 25 1.07 -3.49 -4.30
CA LYS A 25 0.11 -3.80 -5.38
C LYS A 25 0.48 -5.10 -6.10
N ALA A 26 1.76 -5.35 -6.34
CA ALA A 26 2.22 -6.57 -7.00
C ALA A 26 1.94 -7.83 -6.15
N LEU A 27 2.16 -7.74 -4.83
CA LEU A 27 1.88 -8.83 -3.87
C LEU A 27 0.40 -9.24 -3.81
N LEU A 28 -0.52 -8.41 -4.29
CA LEU A 28 -1.94 -8.81 -4.37
C LEU A 28 -2.22 -9.90 -5.41
N LYS A 29 -1.28 -10.09 -6.35
CA LYS A 29 -1.31 -11.13 -7.38
C LYS A 29 -0.55 -12.39 -6.96
N ASP A 30 0.08 -12.38 -5.78
CA ASP A 30 0.84 -13.50 -5.29
C ASP A 30 -0.08 -14.72 -5.02
N PRO A 31 0.33 -15.95 -5.40
CA PRO A 31 -0.42 -17.16 -5.10
C PRO A 31 -0.48 -17.47 -3.60
N ASP A 32 0.42 -16.94 -2.77
CA ASP A 32 0.38 -17.07 -1.33
C ASP A 32 -0.65 -16.10 -0.71
N ASP A 33 -1.72 -16.68 -0.17
CA ASP A 33 -2.79 -15.96 0.52
C ASP A 33 -2.28 -15.13 1.71
N TRP A 34 -1.20 -15.57 2.38
CA TRP A 34 -0.61 -14.83 3.48
C TRP A 34 -0.03 -13.50 2.99
N GLU A 35 0.80 -13.54 1.93
CA GLU A 35 1.44 -12.35 1.37
C GLU A 35 0.41 -11.37 0.82
N LYS A 36 -0.58 -11.89 0.09
CA LYS A 36 -1.71 -11.10 -0.43
C LYS A 36 -2.49 -10.41 0.69
N ASN A 37 -2.84 -11.12 1.76
CA ASN A 37 -3.57 -10.55 2.88
C ASN A 37 -2.74 -9.54 3.67
N ALA A 38 -1.43 -9.79 3.84
CA ALA A 38 -0.52 -8.85 4.47
C ALA A 38 -0.39 -7.55 3.65
N ALA A 39 -0.24 -7.66 2.33
CA ALA A 39 -0.13 -6.52 1.42
C ALA A 39 -1.42 -5.69 1.43
N LYS A 40 -2.58 -6.34 1.37
CA LYS A 40 -3.88 -5.67 1.47
C LYS A 40 -4.07 -4.92 2.78
N LYS A 41 -3.71 -5.53 3.93
CA LYS A 41 -3.76 -4.85 5.23
C LYS A 41 -2.83 -3.63 5.26
N ALA A 42 -1.64 -3.74 4.68
CA ALA A 42 -0.69 -2.64 4.59
C ALA A 42 -1.23 -1.49 3.73
N LEU A 43 -1.80 -1.77 2.56
CA LEU A 43 -2.42 -0.76 1.70
C LEU A 43 -3.58 -0.04 2.41
N LYS A 44 -4.46 -0.78 3.10
CA LYS A 44 -5.56 -0.19 3.90
C LYS A 44 -5.04 0.69 5.06
N GLY A 45 -3.90 0.36 5.64
CA GLY A 45 -3.25 1.18 6.69
C GLY A 45 -2.58 2.44 6.14
N LEU A 46 -1.93 2.33 4.98
CA LEU A 46 -1.28 3.45 4.30
C LEU A 46 -2.31 4.45 3.76
N SER A 47 -3.44 3.98 3.23
CA SER A 47 -4.52 4.82 2.68
C SER A 47 -5.24 5.68 3.73
N GLN A 48 -4.91 5.53 5.01
CA GLN A 48 -5.39 6.43 6.08
C GLN A 48 -4.75 7.82 6.02
N ASN A 49 -3.62 7.96 5.31
CA ASN A 49 -2.99 9.25 5.02
C ASN A 49 -3.30 9.68 3.58
N ASP A 50 -3.63 10.96 3.37
CA ASP A 50 -4.10 11.47 2.08
C ASP A 50 -3.04 11.38 0.96
N ALA A 51 -1.76 11.65 1.26
CA ALA A 51 -0.69 11.59 0.27
C ALA A 51 -0.44 10.15 -0.20
N ASN A 52 -0.47 9.20 0.74
CA ASN A 52 -0.37 7.77 0.43
C ASN A 52 -1.61 7.27 -0.32
N ARG A 53 -2.82 7.68 0.08
CA ARG A 53 -4.07 7.32 -0.59
C ARG A 53 -4.06 7.78 -2.05
N THR A 54 -3.65 9.02 -2.30
CA THR A 54 -3.56 9.58 -3.66
C THR A 54 -2.65 8.74 -4.56
N GLU A 55 -1.50 8.29 -4.04
CA GLU A 55 -0.59 7.42 -4.81
C GLU A 55 -1.14 6.00 -4.99
N ILE A 56 -1.87 5.47 -4.00
CA ILE A 56 -2.53 4.16 -4.11
C ILE A 56 -3.62 4.19 -5.18
N GLU A 57 -4.49 5.19 -5.18
CA GLU A 57 -5.65 5.29 -6.08
C GLU A 57 -5.28 5.71 -7.51
N LYS A 58 -4.02 6.07 -7.73
CA LYS A 58 -3.48 6.39 -9.05
C LYS A 58 -3.78 5.28 -10.05
N ASP A 59 -4.05 5.71 -11.30
CA ASP A 59 -4.45 4.85 -12.41
C ASP A 59 -5.76 4.09 -12.17
N GLY A 60 -6.60 4.58 -11.24
CA GLY A 60 -7.91 3.99 -10.92
C GLY A 60 -7.82 2.72 -10.08
N PHE A 61 -6.70 2.48 -9.40
CA PHE A 61 -6.51 1.29 -8.59
C PHE A 61 -7.40 1.33 -7.33
N VAL A 62 -8.13 0.24 -7.09
CA VAL A 62 -8.96 0.04 -5.89
C VAL A 62 -8.41 -1.12 -5.08
N ILE A 63 -8.23 -0.92 -3.76
CA ILE A 63 -7.82 -2.01 -2.87
C ILE A 63 -8.95 -3.05 -2.80
N PRO A 64 -8.70 -4.32 -3.14
CA PRO A 64 -9.73 -5.35 -3.12
C PRO A 64 -10.24 -5.62 -1.69
N ASP A 65 -11.52 -6.00 -1.60
CA ASP A 65 -12.22 -6.30 -0.35
C ASP A 65 -11.67 -7.50 0.39
#